data_AF-A0A1Q3B470-F1
#
_entry.id   AF-A0A1Q3B470-F1
#
_cell.length_a   1.000
_cell.length_b   1.000
_cell.length_c   1.000
_cell.angle_alpha   90.00
_cell.angle_beta   90.00
_cell.angle_gamma   90.00
#
_symmetry.space_group_name_H-M   'P 1'
#
loop_
_entity.id
_entity.type
_entity.pdbx_description
1 polymer ?
#
loop_
_entity_poly.entity_id
_entity_poly.type
_entity_poly.pdbx_seq_one_letter_code
_entity_poly.pdbx_strand_id
1 'polypeptide(L)'
;MASSINLNVGVEGSSISRPPFFDGNNYSFWKTRMTIFLQSLDYQLWQIIVNGPRMPTRTIEGVVSLKPENEFNDNDFRILQLNSKAKHVLFCAIGPNEFNRISSCDSAKEM
;
A
#
# COMPACT_ATOMS: atom_id res chain seq x y z
N MET A 1 37.77 -22.03 10.61
CA MET A 1 36.85 -20.87 10.81
C MET A 1 36.34 -20.48 9.43
N ALA A 2 35.29 -21.15 8.96
CA ALA A 2 34.70 -20.88 7.65
C ALA A 2 33.54 -19.92 7.86
N SER A 3 33.69 -18.69 7.35
CA SER A 3 32.66 -17.66 7.33
C SER A 3 31.47 -18.13 6.48
N SER A 4 30.35 -18.38 7.13
CA SER A 4 29.06 -18.61 6.48
C SER A 4 28.60 -17.32 5.82
N ILE A 5 28.72 -17.24 4.51
CA ILE A 5 28.11 -16.18 3.70
C ILE A 5 26.60 -16.44 3.73
N ASN A 6 25.84 -15.53 4.34
CA ASN A 6 24.38 -15.61 4.39
C ASN A 6 23.81 -15.44 2.97
N LEU A 7 23.46 -16.56 2.33
CA LEU A 7 22.97 -16.67 0.95
C LEU A 7 21.50 -16.23 0.76
N ASN A 8 20.95 -15.36 1.63
CA ASN A 8 19.52 -15.02 1.57
C ASN A 8 19.18 -13.54 1.37
N VAL A 9 20.14 -12.72 0.93
CA VAL A 9 19.78 -11.47 0.24
C VAL A 9 19.39 -11.85 -1.19
N GLY A 10 18.10 -12.08 -1.41
CA GLY A 10 17.57 -12.16 -2.77
C GLY A 10 17.96 -10.89 -3.52
N VAL A 11 18.44 -11.04 -4.76
CA VAL A 11 18.76 -9.90 -5.64
C VAL A 11 17.53 -8.98 -5.69
N GLU A 12 17.68 -7.73 -5.26
CA GLU A 12 16.59 -6.75 -5.29
C GLU A 12 16.04 -6.62 -6.71
N GLY A 13 14.73 -6.89 -6.89
CA GLY A 13 14.05 -6.74 -8.17
C GLY A 13 13.78 -8.03 -8.95
N SER A 14 14.12 -9.21 -8.42
CA SER A 14 13.80 -10.50 -9.07
C SER A 14 12.57 -11.22 -8.50
N SER A 15 11.91 -10.68 -7.48
CA SER A 15 10.74 -11.29 -6.86
C SER A 15 9.44 -10.76 -7.47
N ILE A 16 8.57 -11.66 -7.91
CA ILE A 16 7.20 -11.34 -8.33
C ILE A 16 6.22 -11.27 -7.15
N SER A 17 6.64 -11.71 -5.96
CA SER A 17 5.79 -11.83 -4.77
C SER A 17 6.15 -10.83 -3.67
N ARG A 18 7.38 -10.31 -3.67
CA ARG A 18 7.85 -9.36 -2.65
C ARG A 18 7.91 -7.95 -3.24
N PRO A 19 7.38 -6.93 -2.52
CA PRO A 19 7.48 -5.56 -2.97
C PRO A 19 8.94 -5.09 -3.07
N PRO A 20 9.26 -4.14 -3.95
CA PRO A 20 10.59 -3.55 -4.01
C PRO A 20 10.89 -2.81 -2.72
N PHE A 21 12.03 -3.12 -2.09
CA PHE A 21 12.47 -2.48 -0.86
C PHE A 21 12.91 -1.03 -1.10
N PHE A 22 12.59 -0.13 -0.18
CA PHE A 22 13.07 1.25 -0.17
C PHE A 22 14.12 1.45 0.93
N ASP A 23 15.34 1.76 0.50
CA ASP A 23 16.49 2.03 1.37
C ASP A 23 16.69 3.54 1.66
N GLY A 24 15.80 4.40 1.16
CA GLY A 24 15.91 5.85 1.25
C GLY A 24 16.57 6.50 0.02
N ASN A 25 17.16 5.73 -0.90
CA ASN A 25 17.85 6.25 -2.07
C ASN A 25 17.04 6.08 -3.36
N ASN A 26 17.38 6.89 -4.36
CA ASN A 26 16.89 6.76 -5.74
C ASN A 26 15.36 6.60 -5.86
N TYR A 27 14.62 7.44 -5.13
CA TYR A 27 13.15 7.37 -4.98
C TYR A 27 12.42 7.25 -6.32
N SER A 28 12.86 7.95 -7.38
CA SER A 28 12.21 7.85 -8.70
C SER A 28 12.24 6.42 -9.24
N PHE A 29 13.38 5.73 -9.12
CA PHE A 29 13.52 4.36 -9.57
C PHE A 29 12.68 3.40 -8.72
N TRP A 30 12.73 3.55 -7.39
CA TRP A 30 11.91 2.76 -6.48
C TRP A 30 10.41 2.96 -6.77
N LYS A 31 9.96 4.20 -6.93
CA LYS A 31 8.58 4.56 -7.23
C LYS A 31 8.10 3.87 -8.51
N THR A 32 8.87 3.92 -9.59
CA THR A 32 8.54 3.22 -10.84
C THR A 32 8.36 1.72 -10.61
N ARG A 33 9.29 1.06 -9.91
CA ARG A 33 9.18 -0.37 -9.59
C ARG A 33 7.96 -0.68 -8.72
N MET A 34 7.70 0.15 -7.71
CA MET A 34 6.57 -0.01 -6.79
C MET A 34 5.24 0.16 -7.51
N THR A 35 5.11 1.16 -8.38
CA THR A 35 3.91 1.37 -9.21
C THR A 35 3.62 0.15 -10.07
N ILE A 36 4.62 -0.39 -10.78
CA ILE A 36 4.47 -1.59 -11.61
C ILE A 36 4.06 -2.79 -10.75
N PHE A 37 4.73 -3.00 -9.61
CA PHE A 37 4.43 -4.10 -8.69
C PHE A 37 2.97 -4.04 -8.20
N LEU A 38 2.54 -2.89 -7.67
CA LEU A 38 1.16 -2.69 -7.20
C LEU A 38 0.14 -2.91 -8.31
N GLN A 39 0.38 -2.35 -9.50
CA GLN A 39 -0.52 -2.52 -10.64
C GLN A 39 -0.63 -3.98 -11.10
N SER A 40 0.46 -4.75 -10.99
CA SER A 40 0.45 -6.19 -11.30
C SER A 40 -0.34 -7.02 -10.28
N LEU A 41 -0.37 -6.60 -9.01
CA LEU A 41 -1.17 -7.24 -7.96
C LEU A 41 -2.66 -6.94 -8.07
N ASP A 42 -2.98 -5.69 -8.36
CA ASP A 42 -4.32 -5.16 -8.62
C ASP A 42 -4.18 -3.70 -9.06
N TYR A 43 -4.62 -3.39 -10.28
CA TYR A 43 -4.45 -2.08 -10.89
C TYR A 43 -4.99 -0.91 -10.03
N GLN A 44 -6.01 -1.17 -9.19
CA GLN A 44 -6.61 -0.15 -8.34
C GLN A 44 -5.72 0.25 -7.15
N LEU A 45 -4.73 -0.55 -6.76
CA LEU A 45 -3.90 -0.25 -5.58
C LEU A 45 -3.09 1.05 -5.75
N TRP A 46 -2.49 1.26 -6.93
CA TRP A 46 -1.78 2.52 -7.21
C TRP A 46 -2.73 3.72 -7.17
N GLN A 47 -3.97 3.56 -7.64
CA GLN A 47 -4.97 4.61 -7.60
C GLN A 47 -5.39 4.95 -6.17
N ILE A 48 -5.47 3.95 -5.29
CA ILE A 48 -5.75 4.18 -3.86
C ILE A 48 -4.61 4.91 -3.17
N ILE A 49 -3.35 4.63 -3.51
CA ILE A 49 -2.20 5.34 -2.95
C ILE A 49 -2.17 6.80 -3.43
N VAL A 50 -2.42 7.06 -4.72
CA VAL A 50 -2.38 8.42 -5.26
C VAL A 50 -3.57 9.26 -4.80
N ASN A 51 -4.78 8.70 -4.84
CA ASN A 51 -6.01 9.46 -4.62
C ASN A 51 -6.53 9.35 -3.19
N GLY A 52 -6.20 8.28 -2.49
CA GLY A 52 -6.79 7.87 -1.22
C GLY A 52 -7.99 6.94 -1.42
N PRO A 53 -8.37 6.15 -0.42
CA PRO A 53 -9.62 5.41 -0.45
C PRO A 53 -10.81 6.37 -0.52
N ARG A 54 -11.74 6.10 -1.43
CA ARG A 54 -13.02 6.79 -1.42
C ARG A 54 -13.80 6.33 -0.18
N MET A 55 -14.11 7.27 0.70
CA MET A 55 -14.94 6.97 1.86
C MET A 55 -16.37 6.60 1.42
N PRO A 56 -16.99 5.55 1.99
CA PRO A 56 -18.39 5.23 1.75
C PRO A 56 -19.30 6.38 2.15
N THR A 57 -20.07 6.87 1.18
CA THR A 57 -21.04 7.96 1.39
C THR A 57 -22.43 7.51 1.01
N ARG A 58 -23.44 8.09 1.66
CA ARG A 58 -24.85 7.96 1.27
C ARG A 58 -25.43 9.34 0.97
N THR A 59 -26.44 9.36 0.11
CA THR A 59 -27.22 10.57 -0.19
C THR A 59 -28.65 10.34 0.25
N ILE A 60 -29.15 11.12 1.20
CA ILE A 60 -30.56 11.11 1.62
C ILE A 60 -31.11 12.51 1.38
N GLU A 61 -32.20 12.61 0.61
CA GLU A 61 -32.85 13.90 0.29
C GLU A 61 -31.88 14.95 -0.29
N GLY A 62 -30.90 14.50 -1.09
CA GLY A 62 -29.89 15.37 -1.69
C GLY A 62 -28.73 15.75 -0.76
N VAL A 63 -28.76 15.38 0.52
CA VAL A 63 -27.67 15.60 1.48
C VAL A 63 -26.71 14.41 1.45
N VAL A 64 -25.43 14.69 1.17
CA VAL A 64 -24.35 13.68 1.21
C VAL A 64 -23.77 13.59 2.61
N SER A 65 -23.76 12.40 3.20
CA SER A 65 -23.12 12.12 4.49
C SER A 65 -22.25 10.87 4.40
N LEU A 66 -21.37 10.67 5.39
CA LEU A 66 -20.73 9.37 5.57
C LEU A 66 -21.80 8.30 5.79
N LYS A 67 -21.57 7.16 5.16
CA LYS A 67 -22.41 5.99 5.33
C LYS A 67 -22.00 5.32 6.66
N PRO A 68 -22.95 4.87 7.50
CA PRO A 68 -22.62 4.05 8.66
C PRO A 68 -22.24 2.63 8.21
N GLU A 69 -21.37 1.96 8.96
CA GLU A 69 -20.77 0.66 8.57
C GLU A 69 -21.81 -0.44 8.33
N ASN A 70 -22.93 -0.43 9.06
CA ASN A 70 -24.03 -1.36 8.89
C ASN A 70 -24.78 -1.23 7.55
N GLU A 71 -24.56 -0.13 6.82
CA GLU A 71 -25.13 0.10 5.49
C GLU A 71 -24.12 -0.17 4.36
N PHE A 72 -22.88 -0.54 4.69
CA PHE A 72 -21.83 -0.79 3.69
C PHE A 72 -22.23 -1.93 2.76
N ASN A 73 -22.01 -1.71 1.47
CA ASN A 73 -22.14 -2.75 0.47
C ASN A 73 -20.78 -3.37 0.14
N ASP A 74 -20.77 -4.41 -0.68
CA ASP A 74 -19.55 -5.12 -1.07
C ASP A 74 -18.49 -4.20 -1.70
N ASN A 75 -18.92 -3.17 -2.44
CA ASN A 75 -18.01 -2.21 -3.04
C ASN A 75 -17.35 -1.30 -1.99
N ASP A 76 -18.09 -0.88 -0.97
CA ASP A 76 -17.55 -0.10 0.15
C ASP A 76 -16.44 -0.90 0.87
N PHE A 77 -16.74 -2.16 1.22
CA PHE A 77 -15.75 -3.06 1.84
C PHE A 77 -14.55 -3.33 0.92
N ARG A 78 -14.79 -3.50 -0.39
CA ARG A 78 -13.73 -3.68 -1.39
C ARG A 78 -12.75 -2.51 -1.42
N ILE A 79 -13.22 -1.27 -1.35
CA ILE A 79 -12.35 -0.08 -1.33
C ILE A 79 -11.52 -0.03 -0.04
N LEU A 80 -12.13 -0.31 1.12
CA LEU A 80 -11.41 -0.38 2.40
C LEU A 80 -10.37 -1.50 2.40
N GLN A 81 -10.71 -2.66 1.85
CA GLN A 81 -9.78 -3.78 1.70
C GLN A 81 -8.61 -3.44 0.78
N LEU A 82 -8.86 -2.74 -0.33
CA LEU A 82 -7.81 -2.25 -1.22
C LEU A 82 -6.85 -1.30 -0.51
N ASN A 83 -7.37 -0.37 0.30
CA ASN A 83 -6.54 0.50 1.13
C ASN A 83 -5.70 -0.29 2.11
N SER A 84 -6.29 -1.25 2.85
CA SER A 84 -5.55 -2.13 3.76
C SER A 84 -4.47 -2.93 3.04
N LYS A 85 -4.76 -3.46 1.85
CA LYS A 85 -3.77 -4.17 1.01
C LYS A 85 -2.65 -3.24 0.57
N ALA A 86 -2.96 -2.02 0.14
CA ALA A 86 -1.96 -1.02 -0.25
C ALA A 86 -1.07 -0.63 0.94
N LYS A 87 -1.66 -0.36 2.12
CA LYS A 87 -0.91 -0.10 3.36
C LYS A 87 0.04 -1.25 3.68
N HIS A 88 -0.44 -2.50 3.58
CA HIS A 88 0.40 -3.67 3.85
C HIS A 88 1.57 -3.79 2.86
N VAL A 89 1.34 -3.57 1.56
CA VAL A 89 2.40 -3.61 0.55
C VAL A 89 3.45 -2.52 0.84
N LEU A 90 3.01 -1.29 1.12
CA LEU A 90 3.90 -0.19 1.48
C LEU A 90 4.68 -0.54 2.75
N PHE A 91 4.02 -0.97 3.81
CA PHE A 91 4.64 -1.38 5.06
C PHE A 91 5.77 -2.41 4.87
N CYS A 92 5.54 -3.45 4.06
CA CYS A 92 6.54 -4.48 3.75
C CYS A 92 7.70 -3.98 2.87
N ALA A 93 7.51 -2.85 2.17
CA ALA A 93 8.51 -2.25 1.30
C ALA A 93 9.45 -1.30 2.06
N ILE A 94 9.06 -0.80 3.23
CA ILE A 94 9.84 0.16 4.00
C ILE A 94 10.62 -0.54 5.11
N GLY A 95 11.86 -0.10 5.31
CA GLY A 95 12.70 -0.60 6.39
C GLY A 95 12.19 -0.19 7.78
N PRO A 96 12.65 -0.87 8.85
CA PRO A 96 12.27 -0.56 10.23
C PRO A 96 12.51 0.89 10.64
N ASN A 97 13.48 1.57 10.00
CA ASN A 97 13.85 2.94 10.29
C ASN A 97 12.76 3.96 9.94
N GLU A 98 11.91 3.65 8.96
CA GLU A 98 10.82 4.53 8.51
C GLU A 98 9.49 4.20 9.21
N PHE A 99 9.43 3.11 10.00
CA PHE A 99 8.22 2.65 10.69
C PHE A 99 7.56 3.76 11.52
N ASN A 100 8.36 4.51 12.28
CA ASN A 100 7.85 5.58 13.15
C ASN A 100 7.19 6.73 12.37
N ARG A 101 7.51 6.89 11.08
CA ARG A 101 6.93 7.95 10.23
C ARG A 101 5.59 7.55 9.64
N ILE A 102 5.38 6.25 9.42
CA ILE A 102 4.19 5.71 8.74
C ILE A 102 3.20 5.02 9.68
N SER A 103 3.57 4.76 10.94
CA SER A 103 2.76 4.01 11.89
C SER A 103 1.46 4.72 12.29
N SER A 104 1.42 6.04 12.23
CA SER A 104 0.24 6.85 12.51
C SER A 104 -0.60 7.18 11.28
N CYS A 105 -0.22 6.73 10.08
CA CYS A 105 -0.96 7.03 8.86
C CYS A 105 -2.25 6.20 8.78
N ASP A 106 -3.38 6.84 8.55
CA ASP A 106 -4.69 6.18 8.51
C ASP A 106 -4.92 5.51 7.14
N SER A 107 -4.39 6.10 6.07
CA SER A 107 -4.53 5.62 4.69
C SER A 107 -3.21 5.32 4.00
N ALA A 108 -3.26 4.53 2.92
CA ALA A 108 -2.09 4.25 2.09
C ALA A 108 -1.57 5.49 1.35
N LYS A 109 -2.37 6.55 1.23
CA LYS A 109 -1.99 7.83 0.63
C LYS A 109 -1.10 8.68 1.54
N GLU A 110 -1.28 8.53 2.86
CA GLU A 110 -0.51 9.27 3.86
C GLU A 110 0.82 8.60 4.20
N MET A 111 1.00 7.34 3.81
CA MET A 111 2.23 6.56 4.00
C MET A 111 3.33 6.93 2.99
#